data_AF-A0A965PZJ4-F1
#
_entry.id   AF-A0A965PZJ4-F1
#
_cell.length_a   1.000
_cell.length_b   1.000
_cell.length_c   1.000
_cell.angle_alpha   90.00
_cell.angle_beta   90.00
_cell.angle_gamma   90.00
#
_symmetry.space_group_name_H-M   'P 1'
#
loop_
_entity.id
_entity.type
_entity.pdbx_description
1 polymer ?
#
loop_
_entity_poly.entity_id
_entity_poly.type
_entity_poly.pdbx_seq_one_letter_code
_entity_poly.pdbx_strand_id
1 'polypeptide(L)'
;ALLSTASLNALSSLQVSALSTDQVAAFTSAQAARLGSALLSALSSSQIMALETSDIVQLRTSAVAALTTEQAIALSSTQISIFNTAQLAALATANLAALSSTQIIALTTVQVGALGTSAFQALQTSQIEAFEVADVAVISTVNLRSLLTLQLVALGTKQIAALTTGQIASLSSTAFLSVTTDQLAALQTAKVAALSTSNIRNLSTDQLASLSDTQVAALADLQVNALSTLNVAALSTAHIVALTTRQYASLSSNWVQALTEDQFSALQTSDLASLGNASVKILNTKQIVALGTTGLRTLTSTQFYSLSTVQIANLSNAQIRALSTTHIAALQTQQVAALSTDRIQAFSTA
;
A
#
# COMPACT_ATOMS: atom_id res chain seq x y z
N ALA A 1 27.01 44.06 30.64
CA ALA A 1 28.17 43.39 30.01
C ALA A 1 27.74 41.99 29.61
N LEU A 2 28.00 41.56 28.38
CA LEU A 2 27.74 40.19 27.95
C LEU A 2 28.57 39.23 28.84
N LEU A 3 27.93 38.24 29.44
CA LEU A 3 28.61 37.22 30.26
C LEU A 3 29.62 36.48 29.39
N SER A 4 30.84 36.23 29.90
CA SER A 4 31.73 35.30 29.22
C SER A 4 31.08 33.92 29.14
N THR A 5 31.45 33.09 28.16
CA THR A 5 30.92 31.73 28.04
C THR A 5 31.24 30.87 29.27
N ALA A 6 32.37 31.13 29.94
CA ALA A 6 32.75 30.48 31.18
C ALA A 6 31.86 30.92 32.35
N SER A 7 31.60 32.23 32.46
CA SER A 7 30.69 32.79 33.47
C SER A 7 29.25 32.31 33.27
N LEU A 8 28.81 32.15 32.02
CA LEU A 8 27.49 31.62 31.69
C LEU A 8 27.35 30.19 32.20
N ASN A 9 28.30 29.30 31.90
CA ASN A 9 28.25 27.91 32.36
C ASN A 9 28.50 27.72 33.87
N ALA A 10 28.90 28.78 34.58
CA ALA A 10 29.05 28.76 36.04
C ALA A 10 27.75 29.14 36.78
N LEU A 11 26.70 29.58 36.07
CA LEU A 11 25.42 29.91 36.69
C LEU A 11 24.75 28.65 37.26
N SER A 12 24.12 28.79 38.42
CA SER A 12 23.25 27.75 38.97
C SER A 12 21.95 27.66 38.17
N SER A 13 21.26 26.51 38.26
CA SER A 13 19.96 26.33 37.60
C SER A 13 18.94 27.40 38.03
N LEU A 14 18.93 27.80 39.31
CA LEU A 14 18.08 28.88 39.83
C LEU A 14 18.41 30.25 39.21
N GLN A 15 19.69 30.54 38.98
CA GLN A 15 20.10 31.79 38.33
C GLN A 15 19.70 31.79 36.85
N VAL A 16 19.84 30.65 36.17
CA VAL A 16 19.43 30.49 34.77
C VAL A 16 17.92 30.65 34.63
N SER A 17 17.12 30.00 35.48
CA SER A 17 15.66 30.12 35.45
C SER A 17 15.16 31.54 35.80
N ALA A 18 16.00 32.36 36.44
CA ALA A 18 15.67 33.74 36.81
C ALA A 18 16.01 34.78 35.71
N LEU A 19 16.68 34.38 34.63
CA LEU A 19 16.95 35.30 33.51
C LEU A 19 15.63 35.75 32.86
N SER A 20 15.54 37.01 32.42
CA SER A 20 14.40 37.42 31.60
C SER A 20 14.49 36.84 30.19
N THR A 21 13.36 36.78 29.48
CA THR A 21 13.33 36.42 28.06
C THR A 21 14.22 37.34 27.23
N ASP A 22 14.27 38.63 27.55
CA ASP A 22 15.14 39.60 26.86
C ASP A 22 16.62 39.30 27.08
N GLN A 23 16.99 38.84 28.28
CA GLN A 23 18.38 38.44 28.57
C GLN A 23 18.77 37.16 27.83
N VAL A 24 17.83 36.23 27.66
CA VAL A 24 18.05 34.99 26.89
C VAL A 24 18.10 35.28 25.40
N ALA A 25 17.24 36.15 24.88
CA ALA A 25 17.27 36.62 23.49
C ALA A 25 18.56 37.39 23.16
N ALA A 26 19.16 38.07 24.16
CA ALA A 26 20.44 38.76 24.00
C ALA A 26 21.67 37.83 24.05
N PHE A 27 21.49 36.51 24.12
CA PHE A 27 22.60 35.58 23.94
C PHE A 27 23.20 35.74 22.54
N THR A 28 24.51 35.54 22.49
CA THR A 28 25.24 35.45 21.22
C THR A 28 25.29 34.00 20.78
N SER A 29 25.43 33.77 19.48
CA SER A 29 25.59 32.43 18.92
C SER A 29 26.80 31.68 19.49
N ALA A 30 27.85 32.40 19.92
CA ALA A 30 29.00 31.81 20.62
C ALA A 30 28.65 31.34 22.05
N GLN A 31 27.78 32.05 22.76
CA GLN A 31 27.24 31.64 24.06
C GLN A 31 26.27 30.47 23.90
N ALA A 32 25.35 30.53 22.95
CA ALA A 32 24.42 29.45 22.64
C ALA A 32 25.16 28.15 22.27
N ALA A 33 26.21 28.26 21.43
CA ALA A 33 27.09 27.15 21.10
C ALA A 33 27.74 26.51 22.34
N ARG A 34 27.83 27.21 23.46
CA ARG A 34 28.51 26.77 24.68
C ARG A 34 27.55 26.38 25.81
N LEU A 35 26.23 26.56 25.66
CA LEU A 35 25.24 26.13 26.64
C LEU A 35 25.37 24.63 26.93
N GLY A 36 25.62 24.30 28.20
CA GLY A 36 25.62 22.92 28.69
C GLY A 36 24.20 22.37 28.85
N SER A 37 24.08 21.04 28.92
CA SER A 37 22.81 20.34 29.13
C SER A 37 22.07 20.82 30.38
N ALA A 38 22.78 20.96 31.51
CA ALA A 38 22.22 21.40 32.78
C ALA A 38 21.65 22.83 32.73
N LEU A 39 22.28 23.72 31.96
CA LEU A 39 21.76 25.08 31.77
C LEU A 39 20.56 25.09 30.84
N LEU A 40 20.64 24.38 29.72
CA LEU A 40 19.53 24.33 28.77
C LEU A 40 18.28 23.73 29.44
N SER A 41 18.42 22.66 30.22
CA SER A 41 17.31 22.06 30.99
C SER A 41 16.79 22.92 32.15
N ALA A 42 17.55 23.94 32.58
CA ALA A 42 17.13 24.87 33.63
C ALA A 42 16.36 26.09 33.09
N LEU A 43 16.37 26.33 31.78
CA LEU A 43 15.57 27.39 31.18
C LEU A 43 14.07 27.06 31.28
N SER A 44 13.23 28.04 31.52
CA SER A 44 11.79 27.90 31.40
C SER A 44 11.37 27.76 29.92
N SER A 45 10.15 27.29 29.69
CA SER A 45 9.52 27.24 28.38
C SER A 45 9.49 28.61 27.67
N SER A 46 9.23 29.70 28.41
CA SER A 46 9.25 31.06 27.86
C SER A 46 10.66 31.51 27.47
N GLN A 47 11.69 31.12 28.22
CA GLN A 47 13.08 31.41 27.89
C GLN A 47 13.54 30.60 26.67
N ILE A 48 13.15 29.32 26.54
CA ILE A 48 13.43 28.53 25.34
C ILE A 48 12.80 29.16 24.10
N MET A 49 11.56 29.65 24.19
CA MET A 49 10.92 30.40 23.11
C MET A 49 11.64 31.71 22.76
N ALA A 50 12.36 32.32 23.72
CA ALA A 50 13.09 33.56 23.51
C ALA A 50 14.46 33.36 22.82
N LEU A 51 14.95 32.11 22.70
CA LEU A 51 16.18 31.83 21.96
C LEU A 51 16.00 32.16 20.46
N GLU A 52 16.90 32.98 19.94
CA GLU A 52 16.91 33.33 18.52
C GLU A 52 17.25 32.10 17.65
N THR A 53 16.74 32.07 16.41
CA THR A 53 16.97 30.96 15.49
C THR A 53 18.46 30.77 15.15
N SER A 54 19.23 31.86 15.09
CA SER A 54 20.70 31.87 14.94
C SER A 54 21.43 31.18 16.07
N ASP A 55 20.84 31.14 17.26
CA ASP A 55 21.42 30.53 18.44
C ASP A 55 21.05 29.06 18.55
N ILE A 56 19.81 28.70 18.21
CA ILE A 56 19.34 27.31 18.23
C ILE A 56 20.16 26.44 17.29
N VAL A 57 20.49 26.92 16.09
CA VAL A 57 21.34 26.14 15.14
C VAL A 57 22.74 25.86 15.67
N GLN A 58 23.20 26.59 16.71
CA GLN A 58 24.50 26.38 17.34
C GLN A 58 24.45 25.40 18.52
N LEU A 59 23.27 25.05 19.02
CA LEU A 59 23.14 24.16 20.18
C LEU A 59 23.79 22.80 19.88
N ARG A 60 24.58 22.29 20.82
CA ARG A 60 25.13 20.94 20.70
C ARG A 60 24.02 19.90 20.82
N THR A 61 24.17 18.79 20.12
CA THR A 61 23.27 17.62 20.24
C THR A 61 23.13 17.14 21.69
N SER A 62 24.21 17.17 22.48
CA SER A 62 24.17 16.83 23.91
C SER A 62 23.30 17.76 24.75
N ALA A 63 23.18 19.04 24.36
CA ALA A 63 22.30 20.00 25.03
C ALA A 63 20.86 19.78 24.58
N VAL A 64 20.62 19.62 23.27
CA VAL A 64 19.29 19.31 22.72
C VAL A 64 18.70 18.03 23.32
N ALA A 65 19.52 16.99 23.53
CA ALA A 65 19.13 15.76 24.19
C ALA A 65 18.68 15.93 25.65
N ALA A 66 19.06 17.04 26.29
CA ALA A 66 18.69 17.35 27.66
C ALA A 66 17.44 18.26 27.77
N LEU A 67 16.84 18.66 26.64
CA LEU A 67 15.57 19.39 26.66
C LEU A 67 14.51 18.55 27.36
N THR A 68 13.81 19.16 28.30
CA THR A 68 12.63 18.53 28.91
C THR A 68 11.49 18.48 27.90
N THR A 69 10.49 17.63 28.18
CA THR A 69 9.29 17.56 27.34
C THR A 69 8.53 18.89 27.32
N GLU A 70 8.46 19.58 28.47
CA GLU A 70 7.82 20.90 28.56
C GLU A 70 8.52 21.95 27.67
N GLN A 71 9.86 21.93 27.64
CA GLN A 71 10.65 22.81 26.78
C GLN A 71 10.49 22.45 25.29
N ALA A 72 10.47 21.16 24.96
CA ALA A 72 10.33 20.71 23.58
C ALA A 72 8.98 21.10 22.98
N ILE A 73 7.88 20.97 23.73
CA ILE A 73 6.56 21.39 23.25
C ILE A 73 6.40 22.91 23.21
N ALA A 74 7.23 23.67 23.95
CA ALA A 74 7.24 25.13 23.90
C ALA A 74 7.94 25.71 22.67
N LEU A 75 8.80 24.94 21.98
CA LEU A 75 9.48 25.39 20.76
C LEU A 75 8.46 25.83 19.69
N SER A 76 8.64 27.02 19.14
CA SER A 76 7.80 27.47 18.03
C SER A 76 8.08 26.68 16.74
N SER A 77 7.14 26.68 15.81
CA SER A 77 7.32 26.09 14.47
C SER A 77 8.57 26.64 13.76
N THR A 78 8.84 27.94 13.88
CA THR A 78 10.04 28.58 13.31
C THR A 78 11.32 28.07 13.95
N GLN A 79 11.31 27.79 15.24
CA GLN A 79 12.46 27.23 15.94
C GLN A 79 12.66 25.75 15.57
N ILE A 80 11.60 24.97 15.38
CA ILE A 80 11.69 23.57 14.94
C ILE A 80 12.25 23.45 13.53
N SER A 81 11.81 24.29 12.60
CA SER A 81 12.22 24.20 11.19
C SER A 81 13.70 24.49 10.96
N ILE A 82 14.37 25.18 11.88
CA ILE A 82 15.81 25.50 11.78
C ILE A 82 16.72 24.43 12.41
N PHE A 83 16.20 23.45 13.16
CA PHE A 83 17.04 22.37 13.71
C PHE A 83 17.78 21.66 12.59
N ASN A 84 19.09 21.45 12.73
CA ASN A 84 19.75 20.55 11.80
C ASN A 84 19.37 19.09 12.11
N THR A 85 19.62 18.18 11.16
CA THR A 85 19.24 16.77 11.29
C THR A 85 19.90 16.07 12.47
N ALA A 86 21.12 16.45 12.85
CA ALA A 86 21.82 15.88 14.00
C ALA A 86 21.19 16.33 15.34
N GLN A 87 20.75 17.58 15.43
CA GLN A 87 20.03 18.08 16.60
C GLN A 87 18.64 17.45 16.70
N LEU A 88 17.91 17.33 15.59
CA LEU A 88 16.60 16.65 15.58
C LEU A 88 16.72 15.18 15.99
N ALA A 89 17.74 14.47 15.50
CA ALA A 89 18.01 13.09 15.90
C ALA A 89 18.44 12.96 17.38
N ALA A 90 18.92 14.05 18.00
CA ALA A 90 19.29 14.07 19.40
C ALA A 90 18.10 14.36 20.34
N LEU A 91 16.96 14.84 19.84
CA LEU A 91 15.76 14.98 20.65
C LEU A 91 15.32 13.62 21.18
N ALA A 92 15.01 13.57 22.46
CA ALA A 92 14.44 12.37 23.07
C ALA A 92 13.14 11.98 22.35
N THR A 93 12.92 10.68 22.15
CA THR A 93 11.70 10.17 21.48
C THR A 93 10.43 10.57 22.22
N ALA A 94 10.47 10.70 23.55
CA ALA A 94 9.36 11.23 24.35
C ALA A 94 9.03 12.70 23.99
N ASN A 95 10.03 13.50 23.66
CA ASN A 95 9.83 14.88 23.22
C ASN A 95 9.23 14.92 21.81
N LEU A 96 9.72 14.08 20.90
CA LEU A 96 9.13 13.93 19.55
C LEU A 96 7.67 13.49 19.63
N ALA A 97 7.35 12.53 20.50
CA ALA A 97 5.98 12.05 20.73
C ALA A 97 5.04 13.10 21.34
N ALA A 98 5.59 14.13 21.99
CA ALA A 98 4.83 15.19 22.63
C ALA A 98 4.59 16.42 21.73
N LEU A 99 5.28 16.52 20.59
CA LEU A 99 5.10 17.64 19.66
C LEU A 99 3.66 17.68 19.13
N SER A 100 3.11 18.88 18.97
CA SER A 100 1.83 19.10 18.30
C SER A 100 1.90 18.79 16.80
N SER A 101 0.76 18.54 16.15
CA SER A 101 0.69 18.39 14.69
C SER A 101 1.22 19.64 13.96
N THR A 102 1.01 20.84 14.49
CA THR A 102 1.56 22.10 13.93
C THR A 102 3.09 22.14 13.98
N GLN A 103 3.70 21.55 15.00
CA GLN A 103 5.15 21.43 15.12
C GLN A 103 5.70 20.34 14.19
N ILE A 104 4.96 19.25 13.97
CA ILE A 104 5.32 18.22 12.99
C ILE A 104 5.28 18.78 11.57
N ILE A 105 4.24 19.54 11.20
CA ILE A 105 4.13 20.24 9.91
C ILE A 105 5.30 21.22 9.70
N ALA A 106 5.86 21.78 10.78
CA ALA A 106 6.97 22.71 10.68
C ALA A 106 8.31 22.04 10.35
N LEU A 107 8.41 20.71 10.44
CA LEU A 107 9.59 19.98 10.01
C LEU A 107 9.75 20.14 8.50
N THR A 108 10.97 20.43 8.07
CA THR A 108 11.33 20.38 6.66
C THR A 108 11.36 18.91 6.18
N THR A 109 11.12 18.68 4.90
CA THR A 109 11.25 17.36 4.30
C THR A 109 12.63 16.72 4.52
N VAL A 110 13.71 17.52 4.54
CA VAL A 110 15.06 17.02 4.85
C VAL A 110 15.17 16.50 6.29
N GLN A 111 14.55 17.21 7.25
CA GLN A 111 14.46 16.78 8.63
C GLN A 111 13.66 15.47 8.78
N VAL A 112 12.51 15.35 8.11
CA VAL A 112 11.70 14.12 8.14
C VAL A 112 12.46 12.92 7.57
N GLY A 113 13.15 13.11 6.44
CA GLY A 113 13.97 12.06 5.82
C GLY A 113 15.13 11.58 6.69
N ALA A 114 15.57 12.39 7.66
CA ALA A 114 16.65 12.07 8.59
C ALA A 114 16.18 11.41 9.89
N LEU A 115 14.87 11.35 10.16
CA LEU A 115 14.34 10.68 11.35
C LEU A 115 14.63 9.17 11.29
N GLY A 116 15.04 8.60 12.43
CA GLY A 116 15.28 7.17 12.57
C GLY A 116 14.01 6.37 12.91
N THR A 117 14.12 5.05 12.91
CA THR A 117 13.00 4.14 13.21
C THR A 117 12.39 4.38 14.59
N SER A 118 13.22 4.60 15.62
CA SER A 118 12.75 4.87 16.98
C SER A 118 11.96 6.18 17.08
N ALA A 119 12.28 7.18 16.25
CA ALA A 119 11.50 8.41 16.18
C ALA A 119 10.12 8.13 15.58
N PHE A 120 10.07 7.47 14.42
CA PHE A 120 8.80 7.10 13.79
C PHE A 120 7.92 6.23 14.69
N GLN A 121 8.48 5.28 15.43
CA GLN A 121 7.73 4.44 16.36
C GLN A 121 7.17 5.19 17.58
N ALA A 122 7.79 6.30 17.97
CA ALA A 122 7.34 7.12 19.09
C ALA A 122 6.22 8.09 18.70
N LEU A 123 6.07 8.42 17.42
CA LEU A 123 5.05 9.36 16.95
C LEU A 123 3.62 8.84 17.19
N GLN A 124 2.74 9.73 17.59
CA GLN A 124 1.31 9.46 17.71
C GLN A 124 0.64 9.45 16.33
N THR A 125 -0.55 8.85 16.22
CA THR A 125 -1.29 8.80 14.95
C THR A 125 -1.63 10.18 14.39
N SER A 126 -1.98 11.15 15.25
CA SER A 126 -2.23 12.54 14.86
C SER A 126 -1.01 13.27 14.33
N GLN A 127 0.20 12.81 14.68
CA GLN A 127 1.45 13.34 14.16
C GLN A 127 1.78 12.69 12.80
N ILE A 128 1.51 11.39 12.64
CA ILE A 128 1.66 10.70 11.35
C ILE A 128 0.69 11.28 10.30
N GLU A 129 -0.56 11.54 10.69
CA GLU A 129 -1.55 12.18 9.84
C GLU A 129 -1.14 13.61 9.42
N ALA A 130 -0.36 14.31 10.26
CA ALA A 130 0.07 15.67 10.02
C ALA A 130 1.20 15.82 8.98
N PHE A 131 1.91 14.73 8.62
CA PHE A 131 2.98 14.82 7.61
C PHE A 131 2.46 15.27 6.25
N GLU A 132 3.21 16.13 5.57
CA GLU A 132 2.83 16.52 4.22
C GLU A 132 3.16 15.41 3.21
N VAL A 133 2.57 15.48 2.01
CA VAL A 133 2.82 14.48 0.95
C VAL A 133 4.30 14.41 0.54
N ALA A 134 5.01 15.54 0.60
CA ALA A 134 6.44 15.62 0.31
C ALA A 134 7.28 14.91 1.38
N ASP A 135 6.87 15.00 2.65
CA ASP A 135 7.54 14.35 3.78
C ASP A 135 7.39 12.83 3.70
N VAL A 136 6.19 12.36 3.39
CA VAL A 136 5.91 10.93 3.25
C VAL A 136 6.73 10.30 2.12
N ALA A 137 7.01 11.05 1.05
CA ALA A 137 7.82 10.56 -0.08
C ALA A 137 9.30 10.32 0.29
N VAL A 138 9.83 10.98 1.32
CA VAL A 138 11.23 10.82 1.77
C VAL A 138 11.41 9.85 2.95
N ILE A 139 10.32 9.31 3.51
CA ILE A 139 10.40 8.29 4.56
C ILE A 139 11.12 7.05 4.00
N SER A 140 12.26 6.69 4.58
CA SER A 140 12.99 5.50 4.12
C SER A 140 12.11 4.23 4.23
N THR A 141 12.37 3.23 3.37
CA THR A 141 11.64 1.95 3.46
C THR A 141 11.85 1.25 4.80
N VAL A 142 13.00 1.46 5.45
CA VAL A 142 13.30 0.95 6.80
C VAL A 142 12.37 1.58 7.83
N ASN A 143 12.18 2.89 7.78
CA ASN A 143 11.28 3.62 8.67
C ASN A 143 9.82 3.24 8.41
N LEU A 144 9.41 3.15 7.14
CA LEU A 144 8.04 2.77 6.78
C LEU A 144 7.69 1.36 7.29
N ARG A 145 8.62 0.40 7.19
CA ARG A 145 8.44 -0.95 7.77
C ARG A 145 8.44 -0.97 9.29
N SER A 146 8.98 0.06 9.95
CA SER A 146 9.03 0.15 11.40
C SER A 146 7.76 0.71 12.04
N LEU A 147 6.88 1.29 11.23
CA LEU A 147 5.59 1.84 11.68
C LEU A 147 4.73 0.75 12.31
N LEU A 148 4.05 1.12 13.39
CA LEU A 148 3.00 0.33 14.00
C LEU A 148 1.75 0.32 13.09
N THR A 149 0.92 -0.71 13.23
CA THR A 149 -0.33 -0.84 12.46
C THR A 149 -1.20 0.41 12.51
N LEU A 150 -1.42 0.99 13.71
CA LEU A 150 -2.24 2.20 13.85
C LEU A 150 -1.61 3.43 13.18
N GLN A 151 -0.27 3.50 13.11
CA GLN A 151 0.43 4.59 12.43
C GLN A 151 0.30 4.45 10.90
N LEU A 152 0.39 3.23 10.36
CA LEU A 152 0.16 3.00 8.93
C LEU A 152 -1.28 3.33 8.53
N VAL A 153 -2.26 2.99 9.37
CA VAL A 153 -3.68 3.35 9.18
C VAL A 153 -3.90 4.86 9.27
N ALA A 154 -3.13 5.56 10.11
CA ALA A 154 -3.24 7.02 10.26
C ALA A 154 -2.76 7.80 9.03
N LEU A 155 -2.04 7.17 8.08
CA LEU A 155 -1.72 7.82 6.82
C LEU A 155 -3.00 8.03 6.00
N GLY A 156 -3.36 9.27 5.72
CA GLY A 156 -4.47 9.61 4.84
C GLY A 156 -4.26 9.08 3.41
N THR A 157 -5.34 9.03 2.63
CA THR A 157 -5.31 8.55 1.24
C THR A 157 -4.33 9.32 0.36
N LYS A 158 -4.19 10.64 0.56
CA LYS A 158 -3.21 11.48 -0.14
C LYS A 158 -1.76 11.08 0.19
N GLN A 159 -1.48 10.73 1.44
CA GLN A 159 -0.14 10.33 1.89
C GLN A 159 0.20 8.93 1.35
N ILE A 160 -0.73 7.97 1.43
CA ILE A 160 -0.57 6.65 0.80
C ILE A 160 -0.38 6.78 -0.71
N ALA A 161 -1.15 7.64 -1.36
CA ALA A 161 -1.00 7.96 -2.78
C ALA A 161 0.30 8.73 -3.11
N ALA A 162 1.02 9.28 -2.12
CA ALA A 162 2.31 9.94 -2.30
C ALA A 162 3.51 8.98 -2.13
N LEU A 163 3.33 7.85 -1.42
CA LEU A 163 4.38 6.83 -1.28
C LEU A 163 4.90 6.37 -2.64
N THR A 164 6.21 6.32 -2.81
CA THR A 164 6.87 5.77 -4.00
C THR A 164 6.51 4.29 -4.21
N THR A 165 6.70 3.79 -5.43
CA THR A 165 6.54 2.36 -5.74
C THR A 165 7.45 1.48 -4.89
N GLY A 166 8.69 1.91 -4.63
CA GLY A 166 9.63 1.21 -3.76
C GLY A 166 9.20 1.17 -2.29
N GLN A 167 8.58 2.24 -1.78
CA GLN A 167 7.99 2.26 -0.45
C GLN A 167 6.82 1.28 -0.32
N ILE A 168 5.86 1.29 -1.27
CA ILE A 168 4.73 0.35 -1.29
C ILE A 168 5.21 -1.11 -1.38
N ALA A 169 6.15 -1.40 -2.29
CA ALA A 169 6.71 -2.74 -2.45
C ALA A 169 7.47 -3.24 -1.21
N SER A 170 7.92 -2.33 -0.34
CA SER A 170 8.63 -2.68 0.90
C SER A 170 7.70 -3.06 2.05
N LEU A 171 6.39 -2.80 1.95
CA LEU A 171 5.43 -3.13 3.00
C LEU A 171 5.27 -4.64 3.13
N SER A 172 5.46 -5.15 4.35
CA SER A 172 5.22 -6.56 4.65
C SER A 172 3.73 -6.91 4.43
N SER A 173 3.44 -8.19 4.18
CA SER A 173 2.05 -8.65 4.04
C SER A 173 1.22 -8.47 5.32
N THR A 174 1.85 -8.46 6.50
CA THR A 174 1.17 -8.21 7.78
C THR A 174 0.83 -6.74 7.96
N ALA A 175 1.75 -5.82 7.63
CA ALA A 175 1.47 -4.39 7.63
C ALA A 175 0.40 -4.03 6.58
N PHE A 176 0.51 -4.61 5.38
CA PHE A 176 -0.41 -4.31 4.28
C PHE A 176 -1.86 -4.73 4.55
N LEU A 177 -2.09 -5.75 5.39
CA LEU A 177 -3.44 -6.12 5.84
C LEU A 177 -4.17 -4.97 6.57
N SER A 178 -3.42 -4.05 7.17
CA SER A 178 -3.98 -2.90 7.87
C SER A 178 -4.36 -1.74 6.94
N VAL A 179 -3.99 -1.80 5.66
CA VAL A 179 -4.34 -0.75 4.68
C VAL A 179 -5.85 -0.76 4.44
N THR A 180 -6.50 0.38 4.56
CA THR A 180 -7.96 0.51 4.37
C THR A 180 -8.34 0.39 2.90
N THR A 181 -9.62 0.14 2.63
CA THR A 181 -10.18 0.12 1.27
C THR A 181 -9.95 1.44 0.53
N ASP A 182 -10.08 2.57 1.23
CA ASP A 182 -9.90 3.90 0.65
C ASP A 182 -8.43 4.19 0.34
N GLN A 183 -7.52 3.78 1.22
CA GLN A 183 -6.07 3.88 0.99
C GLN A 183 -5.64 3.01 -0.19
N LEU A 184 -6.19 1.80 -0.31
CA LEU A 184 -5.91 0.89 -1.42
C LEU A 184 -6.47 1.43 -2.74
N ALA A 185 -7.70 1.94 -2.74
CA ALA A 185 -8.33 2.57 -3.90
C ALA A 185 -7.56 3.81 -4.39
N ALA A 186 -6.89 4.53 -3.49
CA ALA A 186 -6.06 5.69 -3.82
C ALA A 186 -4.71 5.35 -4.50
N LEU A 187 -4.30 4.08 -4.55
CA LEU A 187 -3.05 3.68 -5.19
C LEU A 187 -3.12 3.79 -6.71
N GLN A 188 -2.11 4.39 -7.33
CA GLN A 188 -1.96 4.34 -8.78
C GLN A 188 -1.63 2.91 -9.25
N THR A 189 -1.97 2.61 -10.51
CA THR A 189 -1.77 1.28 -11.13
C THR A 189 -0.34 0.76 -11.01
N ALA A 190 0.68 1.62 -11.16
CA ALA A 190 2.08 1.25 -11.00
C ALA A 190 2.44 0.75 -9.58
N LYS A 191 1.74 1.26 -8.55
CA LYS A 191 1.94 0.83 -7.16
C LYS A 191 1.22 -0.48 -6.87
N VAL A 192 0.02 -0.67 -7.44
CA VAL A 192 -0.71 -1.94 -7.40
C VAL A 192 0.09 -3.06 -8.08
N ALA A 193 0.67 -2.78 -9.26
CA ALA A 193 1.56 -3.71 -9.96
C ALA A 193 2.86 -4.03 -9.20
N ALA A 194 3.27 -3.15 -8.27
CA ALA A 194 4.46 -3.35 -7.43
C ALA A 194 4.20 -4.15 -6.14
N LEU A 195 2.93 -4.47 -5.83
CA LEU A 195 2.59 -5.28 -4.65
C LEU A 195 3.18 -6.69 -4.75
N SER A 196 3.64 -7.25 -3.64
CA SER A 196 4.09 -8.65 -3.67
C SER A 196 2.90 -9.60 -3.83
N THR A 197 3.14 -10.79 -4.38
CA THR A 197 2.12 -11.85 -4.42
C THR A 197 1.59 -12.22 -3.03
N SER A 198 2.40 -12.03 -1.98
CA SER A 198 1.98 -12.23 -0.59
C SER A 198 1.02 -11.14 -0.10
N ASN A 199 1.18 -9.89 -0.55
CA ASN A 199 0.20 -8.83 -0.27
C ASN A 199 -1.12 -9.15 -0.98
N ILE A 200 -1.06 -9.53 -2.26
CA ILE A 200 -2.24 -9.84 -3.09
C ILE A 200 -3.02 -11.03 -2.54
N ARG A 201 -2.34 -12.12 -2.17
CA ARG A 201 -2.97 -13.31 -1.58
C ARG A 201 -3.72 -13.01 -0.27
N ASN A 202 -3.24 -12.02 0.49
CA ASN A 202 -3.77 -11.69 1.80
C ASN A 202 -4.84 -10.58 1.74
N LEU A 203 -5.17 -10.04 0.57
CA LEU A 203 -6.25 -9.07 0.45
C LEU A 203 -7.57 -9.66 0.96
N SER A 204 -8.27 -8.90 1.80
CA SER A 204 -9.67 -9.21 2.12
C SER A 204 -10.55 -9.07 0.87
N THR A 205 -11.74 -9.64 0.92
CA THR A 205 -12.73 -9.47 -0.16
C THR A 205 -13.14 -8.00 -0.33
N ASP A 206 -13.21 -7.24 0.75
CA ASP A 206 -13.56 -5.81 0.71
C ASP A 206 -12.45 -4.96 0.10
N GLN A 207 -11.19 -5.26 0.45
CA GLN A 207 -10.02 -4.61 -0.17
C GLN A 207 -9.93 -4.95 -1.66
N LEU A 208 -10.18 -6.19 -2.04
CA LEU A 208 -10.22 -6.57 -3.45
C LEU A 208 -11.35 -5.86 -4.20
N ALA A 209 -12.53 -5.76 -3.57
CA ALA A 209 -13.68 -5.07 -4.13
C ALA A 209 -13.47 -3.55 -4.28
N SER A 210 -12.60 -2.95 -3.47
CA SER A 210 -12.29 -1.52 -3.54
C SER A 210 -11.30 -1.15 -4.66
N LEU A 211 -10.69 -2.13 -5.32
CA LEU A 211 -9.89 -1.88 -6.52
C LEU A 211 -10.80 -1.47 -7.68
N SER A 212 -10.41 -0.43 -8.39
CA SER A 212 -10.99 -0.09 -9.68
C SER A 212 -10.62 -1.12 -10.76
N ASP A 213 -11.43 -1.18 -11.81
CA ASP A 213 -11.17 -2.02 -12.99
C ASP A 213 -9.76 -1.77 -13.58
N THR A 214 -9.32 -0.51 -13.61
CA THR A 214 -7.98 -0.17 -14.10
C THR A 214 -6.85 -0.67 -13.20
N GLN A 215 -7.06 -0.75 -11.89
CA GLN A 215 -6.10 -1.34 -10.94
C GLN A 215 -6.07 -2.86 -11.06
N VAL A 216 -7.23 -3.51 -11.26
CA VAL A 216 -7.31 -4.96 -11.51
C VAL A 216 -6.60 -5.32 -12.82
N ALA A 217 -6.83 -4.57 -13.90
CA ALA A 217 -6.15 -4.75 -15.18
C ALA A 217 -4.62 -4.57 -15.09
N ALA A 218 -4.15 -3.75 -14.14
CA ALA A 218 -2.73 -3.49 -13.93
C ALA A 218 -1.98 -4.58 -13.13
N LEU A 219 -2.69 -5.56 -12.56
CA LEU A 219 -2.05 -6.67 -11.86
C LEU A 219 -1.16 -7.49 -12.81
N ALA A 220 0.03 -7.83 -12.36
CA ALA A 220 0.89 -8.79 -13.06
C ALA A 220 0.30 -10.21 -13.00
N ASP A 221 0.67 -11.07 -13.95
CA ASP A 221 0.13 -12.43 -14.06
C ASP A 221 0.35 -13.27 -12.79
N LEU A 222 1.52 -13.09 -12.17
CA LEU A 222 1.84 -13.75 -10.90
C LEU A 222 0.98 -13.24 -9.74
N GLN A 223 0.56 -11.97 -9.77
CA GLN A 223 -0.35 -11.40 -8.78
C GLN A 223 -1.77 -11.93 -8.98
N VAL A 224 -2.28 -11.95 -10.22
CA VAL A 224 -3.60 -12.53 -10.54
C VAL A 224 -3.67 -13.99 -10.10
N ASN A 225 -2.63 -14.77 -10.37
CA ASN A 225 -2.53 -16.17 -9.94
C ASN A 225 -2.27 -16.35 -8.43
N ALA A 226 -1.92 -15.29 -7.70
CA ALA A 226 -1.74 -15.34 -6.25
C ALA A 226 -3.05 -15.18 -5.47
N LEU A 227 -4.12 -14.69 -6.12
CA LEU A 227 -5.45 -14.59 -5.52
C LEU A 227 -5.93 -15.97 -5.05
N SER A 228 -6.49 -16.03 -3.83
CA SER A 228 -7.12 -17.24 -3.33
C SER A 228 -8.41 -17.55 -4.11
N THR A 229 -8.87 -18.79 -4.09
CA THR A 229 -10.16 -19.14 -4.72
C THR A 229 -11.34 -18.38 -4.12
N LEU A 230 -11.26 -18.03 -2.82
CA LEU A 230 -12.24 -17.17 -2.16
C LEU A 230 -12.22 -15.75 -2.73
N ASN A 231 -11.03 -15.19 -2.97
CA ASN A 231 -10.89 -13.88 -3.62
C ASN A 231 -11.44 -13.91 -5.05
N VAL A 232 -11.12 -14.95 -5.83
CA VAL A 232 -11.62 -15.09 -7.20
C VAL A 232 -13.15 -15.12 -7.22
N ALA A 233 -13.78 -15.92 -6.35
CA ALA A 233 -15.24 -15.99 -6.26
C ALA A 233 -15.89 -14.67 -5.78
N ALA A 234 -15.14 -13.81 -5.09
CA ALA A 234 -15.61 -12.51 -4.60
C ALA A 234 -15.43 -11.35 -5.60
N LEU A 235 -14.69 -11.54 -6.71
CA LEU A 235 -14.56 -10.52 -7.74
C LEU A 235 -15.92 -10.18 -8.36
N SER A 236 -16.14 -8.90 -8.68
CA SER A 236 -17.33 -8.52 -9.46
C SER A 236 -17.20 -8.99 -10.91
N THR A 237 -18.31 -9.09 -11.64
CA THR A 237 -18.27 -9.34 -13.10
C THR A 237 -17.53 -8.23 -13.84
N ALA A 238 -17.58 -6.99 -13.36
CA ALA A 238 -16.80 -5.87 -13.90
C ALA A 238 -15.28 -6.11 -13.75
N HIS A 239 -14.83 -6.58 -12.57
CA HIS A 239 -13.42 -6.94 -12.36
C HIS A 239 -12.96 -8.10 -13.24
N ILE A 240 -13.83 -9.08 -13.46
CA ILE A 240 -13.56 -10.19 -14.38
C ILE A 240 -13.40 -9.66 -15.80
N VAL A 241 -14.29 -8.79 -16.27
CA VAL A 241 -14.18 -8.15 -17.60
C VAL A 241 -12.97 -7.21 -17.70
N ALA A 242 -12.51 -6.64 -16.59
CA ALA A 242 -11.36 -5.75 -16.55
C ALA A 242 -10.01 -6.47 -16.73
N LEU A 243 -9.94 -7.79 -16.48
CA LEU A 243 -8.74 -8.56 -16.75
C LEU A 243 -8.43 -8.55 -18.25
N THR A 244 -7.15 -8.43 -18.57
CA THR A 244 -6.64 -8.46 -19.93
C THR A 244 -6.62 -9.89 -20.47
N THR A 245 -6.80 -10.05 -21.79
CA THR A 245 -6.67 -11.35 -22.47
C THR A 245 -5.31 -12.04 -22.21
N ARG A 246 -4.25 -11.25 -21.99
CA ARG A 246 -2.93 -11.77 -21.59
C ARG A 246 -2.96 -12.41 -20.19
N GLN A 247 -3.63 -11.78 -19.22
CA GLN A 247 -3.82 -12.37 -17.90
C GLN A 247 -4.65 -13.66 -18.01
N TYR A 248 -5.71 -13.69 -18.81
CA TYR A 248 -6.52 -14.89 -19.07
C TYR A 248 -5.69 -16.06 -19.60
N ALA A 249 -4.78 -15.80 -20.54
CA ALA A 249 -3.86 -16.82 -21.07
C ALA A 249 -2.92 -17.40 -20.01
N SER A 250 -2.64 -16.65 -18.93
CA SER A 250 -1.75 -17.05 -17.83
C SER A 250 -2.46 -17.68 -16.64
N LEU A 251 -3.79 -17.76 -16.64
CA LEU A 251 -4.57 -18.21 -15.49
C LEU A 251 -4.32 -19.68 -15.17
N SER A 252 -4.11 -19.96 -13.89
CA SER A 252 -4.07 -21.31 -13.36
C SER A 252 -5.44 -21.99 -13.45
N SER A 253 -5.41 -23.31 -13.55
CA SER A 253 -6.59 -24.16 -13.52
C SER A 253 -7.46 -24.00 -12.26
N ASN A 254 -6.86 -23.64 -11.12
CA ASN A 254 -7.61 -23.38 -9.88
C ASN A 254 -8.40 -22.07 -9.97
N TRP A 255 -7.85 -21.06 -10.64
CA TRP A 255 -8.51 -19.78 -10.84
C TRP A 255 -9.78 -19.96 -11.69
N VAL A 256 -9.66 -20.66 -12.82
CA VAL A 256 -10.81 -20.90 -13.72
C VAL A 256 -11.90 -21.73 -13.05
N GLN A 257 -11.55 -22.71 -12.22
CA GLN A 257 -12.54 -23.48 -11.45
C GLN A 257 -13.23 -22.68 -10.34
N ALA A 258 -12.59 -21.64 -9.82
CA ALA A 258 -13.14 -20.80 -8.75
C ALA A 258 -14.15 -19.76 -9.24
N LEU A 259 -14.24 -19.54 -10.57
CA LEU A 259 -15.22 -18.63 -11.15
C LEU A 259 -16.65 -19.07 -10.85
N THR A 260 -17.48 -18.13 -10.40
CA THR A 260 -18.92 -18.30 -10.32
C THR A 260 -19.56 -18.37 -11.72
N GLU A 261 -20.82 -18.79 -11.78
CA GLU A 261 -21.57 -18.87 -13.04
C GLU A 261 -21.75 -17.49 -13.70
N ASP A 262 -22.04 -16.45 -12.90
CA ASP A 262 -22.18 -15.08 -13.38
C ASP A 262 -20.85 -14.51 -13.89
N GLN A 263 -19.75 -14.76 -13.17
CA GLN A 263 -18.41 -14.36 -13.59
C GLN A 263 -17.99 -15.06 -14.88
N PHE A 264 -18.22 -16.37 -14.99
CA PHE A 264 -17.88 -17.14 -16.18
C PHE A 264 -18.71 -16.70 -17.40
N SER A 265 -19.98 -16.37 -17.19
CA SER A 265 -20.86 -15.86 -18.26
C SER A 265 -20.48 -14.45 -18.74
N ALA A 266 -19.80 -13.67 -17.88
CA ALA A 266 -19.33 -12.32 -18.22
C ALA A 266 -18.03 -12.31 -19.05
N LEU A 267 -17.36 -13.47 -19.22
CA LEU A 267 -16.12 -13.56 -19.98
C LEU A 267 -16.30 -13.11 -21.43
N GLN A 268 -15.36 -12.30 -21.92
CA GLN A 268 -15.35 -11.90 -23.32
C GLN A 268 -14.90 -13.06 -24.20
N THR A 269 -15.33 -13.05 -25.47
CA THR A 269 -14.98 -14.11 -26.43
C THR A 269 -13.46 -14.21 -26.65
N SER A 270 -12.75 -13.08 -26.72
CA SER A 270 -11.27 -13.06 -26.78
C SER A 270 -10.62 -13.76 -25.59
N ASP A 271 -11.17 -13.56 -24.40
CA ASP A 271 -10.64 -14.12 -23.16
C ASP A 271 -10.89 -15.62 -23.08
N LEU A 272 -12.09 -16.08 -23.46
CA LEU A 272 -12.41 -17.51 -23.58
C LEU A 272 -11.46 -18.22 -24.57
N ALA A 273 -11.19 -17.61 -25.73
CA ALA A 273 -10.26 -18.16 -26.72
C ALA A 273 -8.81 -18.22 -26.21
N SER A 274 -8.45 -17.37 -25.24
CA SER A 274 -7.10 -17.32 -24.67
C SER A 274 -6.84 -18.35 -23.56
N LEU A 275 -7.89 -18.96 -22.99
CA LEU A 275 -7.75 -19.95 -21.93
C LEU A 275 -6.92 -21.17 -22.38
N GLY A 276 -5.98 -21.60 -21.54
CA GLY A 276 -5.20 -22.81 -21.82
C GLY A 276 -6.05 -24.09 -21.86
N ASN A 277 -5.66 -25.04 -22.72
CA ASN A 277 -6.36 -26.33 -22.89
C ASN A 277 -6.56 -27.10 -21.56
N ALA A 278 -5.60 -27.01 -20.64
CA ALA A 278 -5.71 -27.64 -19.32
C ALA A 278 -6.88 -27.07 -18.50
N SER A 279 -7.11 -25.75 -18.57
CA SER A 279 -8.23 -25.09 -17.90
C SER A 279 -9.56 -25.35 -18.59
N VAL A 280 -9.59 -25.48 -19.92
CA VAL A 280 -10.81 -25.86 -20.67
C VAL A 280 -11.23 -27.30 -20.35
N LYS A 281 -10.28 -28.24 -20.24
CA LYS A 281 -10.54 -29.65 -19.92
C LYS A 281 -11.22 -29.88 -18.56
N ILE A 282 -11.08 -28.94 -17.62
CA ILE A 282 -11.57 -29.08 -16.24
C ILE A 282 -12.80 -28.21 -15.95
N LEU A 283 -13.34 -27.49 -16.93
CA LEU A 283 -14.59 -26.72 -16.74
C LEU A 283 -15.68 -27.64 -16.22
N ASN A 284 -16.38 -27.21 -15.18
CA ASN A 284 -17.49 -27.97 -14.63
C ASN A 284 -18.74 -27.86 -15.51
N THR A 285 -19.76 -28.66 -15.22
CA THR A 285 -21.00 -28.70 -16.02
C THR A 285 -21.71 -27.35 -16.09
N LYS A 286 -21.72 -26.57 -15.00
CA LYS A 286 -22.31 -25.23 -14.99
C LYS A 286 -21.56 -24.28 -15.92
N GLN A 287 -20.23 -24.30 -15.88
CA GLN A 287 -19.39 -23.48 -16.75
C GLN A 287 -19.56 -23.86 -18.24
N ILE A 288 -19.67 -25.15 -18.55
CA ILE A 288 -19.97 -25.61 -19.92
C ILE A 288 -21.33 -25.10 -20.39
N VAL A 289 -22.36 -25.12 -19.56
CA VAL A 289 -23.67 -24.56 -19.90
C VAL A 289 -23.58 -23.04 -20.07
N ALA A 290 -22.88 -22.35 -19.18
CA ALA A 290 -22.68 -20.90 -19.17
C ALA A 290 -21.92 -20.37 -20.41
N LEU A 291 -21.11 -21.19 -21.10
CA LEU A 291 -20.52 -20.81 -22.40
C LEU A 291 -21.57 -20.35 -23.42
N GLY A 292 -22.80 -20.88 -23.31
CA GLY A 292 -23.84 -20.67 -24.30
C GLY A 292 -23.39 -21.12 -25.70
N THR A 293 -24.09 -20.66 -26.74
CA THR A 293 -23.75 -20.96 -28.14
C THR A 293 -22.58 -20.10 -28.63
N THR A 294 -22.53 -18.82 -28.23
CA THR A 294 -21.49 -17.87 -28.66
C THR A 294 -20.11 -18.22 -28.08
N GLY A 295 -20.02 -18.50 -26.78
CA GLY A 295 -18.76 -18.87 -26.14
C GLY A 295 -18.25 -20.21 -26.67
N LEU A 296 -19.13 -21.20 -26.85
CA LEU A 296 -18.76 -22.50 -27.42
C LEU A 296 -18.19 -22.36 -28.83
N ARG A 297 -18.77 -21.49 -29.67
CA ARG A 297 -18.26 -21.20 -31.02
C ARG A 297 -16.91 -20.50 -31.04
N THR A 298 -16.51 -19.90 -29.93
CA THR A 298 -15.26 -19.15 -29.79
C THR A 298 -14.09 -20.05 -29.38
N LEU A 299 -14.36 -21.22 -28.80
CA LEU A 299 -13.29 -22.17 -28.46
C LEU A 299 -12.48 -22.50 -29.72
N THR A 300 -11.17 -22.52 -29.58
CA THR A 300 -10.29 -23.01 -30.65
C THR A 300 -10.49 -24.51 -30.86
N SER A 301 -10.10 -25.04 -32.02
CA SER A 301 -10.15 -26.48 -32.27
C SER A 301 -9.36 -27.28 -31.24
N THR A 302 -8.23 -26.75 -30.75
CA THR A 302 -7.42 -27.39 -29.70
C THR A 302 -8.09 -27.36 -28.33
N GLN A 303 -8.77 -26.26 -27.98
CA GLN A 303 -9.53 -26.16 -26.74
C GLN A 303 -10.75 -27.10 -26.79
N PHE A 304 -11.50 -27.10 -27.88
CA PHE A 304 -12.65 -27.99 -28.05
C PHE A 304 -12.23 -29.47 -28.03
N TYR A 305 -11.12 -29.81 -28.69
CA TYR A 305 -10.52 -31.14 -28.62
C TYR A 305 -10.17 -31.56 -27.18
N SER A 306 -9.81 -30.61 -26.31
CA SER A 306 -9.44 -30.87 -24.91
C SER A 306 -10.61 -31.17 -23.98
N LEU A 307 -11.86 -30.94 -24.41
CA LEU A 307 -13.04 -31.20 -23.61
C LEU A 307 -13.11 -32.69 -23.21
N SER A 308 -13.48 -32.97 -21.97
CA SER A 308 -13.75 -34.33 -21.50
C SER A 308 -15.05 -34.89 -22.08
N THR A 309 -15.20 -36.21 -22.04
CA THR A 309 -16.44 -36.90 -22.40
C THR A 309 -17.64 -36.40 -21.58
N VAL A 310 -17.43 -36.10 -20.30
CA VAL A 310 -18.45 -35.53 -19.41
C VAL A 310 -18.89 -34.14 -19.88
N GLN A 311 -17.96 -33.27 -20.27
CA GLN A 311 -18.29 -31.93 -20.75
C GLN A 311 -19.06 -31.99 -22.07
N ILE A 312 -18.63 -32.82 -23.02
CA ILE A 312 -19.32 -33.02 -24.30
C ILE A 312 -20.75 -33.57 -24.10
N ALA A 313 -20.91 -34.56 -23.23
CA ALA A 313 -22.23 -35.13 -22.91
C ALA A 313 -23.18 -34.11 -22.26
N ASN A 314 -22.65 -33.09 -21.57
CA ASN A 314 -23.44 -32.05 -20.90
C ASN A 314 -23.73 -30.81 -21.77
N LEU A 315 -23.27 -30.75 -23.01
CA LEU A 315 -23.67 -29.68 -23.93
C LEU A 315 -25.19 -29.69 -24.11
N SER A 316 -25.81 -28.51 -24.17
CA SER A 316 -27.25 -28.38 -24.50
C SER A 316 -27.52 -28.68 -25.98
N ASN A 317 -28.78 -28.95 -26.34
CA ASN A 317 -29.17 -29.11 -27.76
C ASN A 317 -28.85 -27.85 -28.59
N ALA A 318 -29.02 -26.66 -28.01
CA ALA A 318 -28.67 -25.40 -28.67
C ALA A 318 -27.16 -25.30 -28.93
N GLN A 319 -26.34 -25.72 -27.97
CA GLN A 319 -24.89 -25.76 -28.08
C GLN A 319 -24.41 -26.76 -29.14
N ILE A 320 -24.97 -27.97 -29.18
CA ILE A 320 -24.67 -28.96 -30.22
C ILE A 320 -24.98 -28.40 -31.61
N ARG A 321 -26.14 -27.75 -31.79
CA ARG A 321 -26.51 -27.11 -33.06
C ARG A 321 -25.61 -25.93 -33.45
N ALA A 322 -24.97 -25.29 -32.46
CA ALA A 322 -24.08 -24.16 -32.72
C ALA A 322 -22.65 -24.58 -33.12
N LEU A 323 -22.30 -25.87 -33.00
CA LEU A 323 -20.98 -26.38 -33.36
C LEU A 323 -20.66 -26.09 -34.83
N SER A 324 -19.44 -25.60 -35.08
CA SER A 324 -18.93 -25.43 -36.44
C SER A 324 -18.42 -26.76 -36.98
N THR A 325 -18.19 -26.82 -38.30
CA THR A 325 -17.51 -27.95 -38.94
C THR A 325 -16.13 -28.23 -38.34
N THR A 326 -15.41 -27.18 -37.90
CA THR A 326 -14.12 -27.32 -37.22
C THR A 326 -14.24 -27.97 -35.83
N HIS A 327 -15.30 -27.68 -35.07
CA HIS A 327 -15.56 -28.35 -33.79
C HIS A 327 -15.95 -29.81 -34.00
N ILE A 328 -16.82 -30.08 -34.97
CA ILE A 328 -17.24 -31.45 -35.29
C ILE A 328 -16.04 -32.29 -35.73
N ALA A 329 -15.17 -31.74 -36.57
CA ALA A 329 -13.94 -32.42 -37.00
C ALA A 329 -12.92 -32.63 -35.87
N ALA A 330 -12.99 -31.83 -34.79
CA ALA A 330 -12.13 -31.95 -33.62
C ALA A 330 -12.66 -32.97 -32.58
N LEU A 331 -13.84 -33.56 -32.78
CA LEU A 331 -14.37 -34.58 -31.86
C LEU A 331 -13.55 -35.87 -31.90
N GLN A 332 -13.24 -36.37 -30.71
CA GLN A 332 -12.62 -37.68 -30.50
C GLN A 332 -13.67 -38.78 -30.50
N THR A 333 -13.29 -40.00 -30.90
CA THR A 333 -14.20 -41.17 -30.89
C THR A 333 -14.85 -41.39 -29.52
N GLN A 334 -14.09 -41.21 -28.43
CA GLN A 334 -14.62 -41.35 -27.07
C GLN A 334 -15.64 -40.25 -26.71
N GLN A 335 -15.48 -39.03 -27.25
CA GLN A 335 -16.43 -37.94 -27.04
C GLN A 335 -17.73 -38.19 -27.80
N VAL A 336 -17.65 -38.68 -29.04
CA VAL A 336 -18.84 -39.05 -29.84
C VAL A 336 -19.58 -40.21 -29.16
N ALA A 337 -18.86 -41.22 -28.67
CA ALA A 337 -19.45 -42.35 -27.95
C ALA A 337 -20.14 -41.96 -26.63
N ALA A 338 -19.79 -40.81 -26.05
CA ALA A 338 -20.41 -40.30 -24.83
C ALA A 338 -21.70 -39.50 -25.05
N LEU A 339 -22.08 -39.23 -26.30
CA LEU A 339 -23.31 -38.50 -26.63
C LEU A 339 -24.54 -39.40 -26.49
N SER A 340 -25.63 -38.85 -25.94
CA SER A 340 -26.92 -39.53 -25.95
C SER A 340 -27.57 -39.48 -27.34
N THR A 341 -28.55 -40.36 -27.58
CA THR A 341 -29.34 -40.36 -28.82
C THR A 341 -29.95 -38.99 -29.13
N ASP A 342 -30.51 -38.32 -28.13
CA ASP A 342 -31.09 -36.98 -28.27
C ASP A 342 -30.05 -35.95 -28.74
N ARG A 343 -28.81 -36.05 -28.25
CA ARG A 343 -27.71 -35.17 -28.68
C ARG A 343 -27.23 -35.48 -30.09
N ILE A 344 -27.22 -36.75 -30.49
CA ILE A 344 -26.91 -37.14 -31.87
C ILE A 344 -27.99 -36.59 -32.83
N GLN A 345 -29.27 -36.66 -32.45
CA GLN A 345 -30.37 -36.09 -33.24
C GLN A 345 -30.30 -34.56 -33.35
N ALA A 346 -29.72 -33.87 -32.37
CA ALA A 346 -29.52 -32.43 -32.46
C ALA A 346 -28.59 -32.06 -33.64
N PHE A 347 -27.63 -32.91 -34.02
CA PHE A 347 -26.78 -32.69 -35.20
C PHE A 347 -27.54 -32.79 -36.53
N SER A 348 -28.52 -33.70 -36.65
CA SER A 348 -29.29 -33.84 -37.91
C SER A 348 -30.23 -32.67 -38.19
N THR A 349 -30.33 -31.72 -37.26
CA THR A 349 -31.16 -30.51 -37.36
C THR A 349 -30.34 -29.22 -37.32
N ALA A 350 -29.02 -29.34 -37.31
CA ALA A 350 -28.04 -28.24 -37.33
C ALA A 350 -27.57 -27.98 -38.76
#